data_AF-A0A4U5W0V5-F1
#
_entry.id   AF-A0A4U5W0V5-F1
#
_cell.length_a   1.000
_cell.length_b   1.000
_cell.length_c   1.000
_cell.angle_alpha   90.00
_cell.angle_beta   90.00
_cell.angle_gamma   90.00
#
_symmetry.space_group_name_H-M   'P 1'
#
loop_
_entity.id
_entity.type
_entity.pdbx_description
1 polymer ?
#
loop_
_entity_poly.entity_id
_entity_poly.type
_entity_poly.pdbx_seq_one_letter_code
_entity_poly.pdbx_strand_id
1 'polypeptide(L)' 'AYLNALTGNGVHIVTVNDYLAKRDSEWMGKVHRFLGLTVGLIVHDLTSEERRAAYAADITYGTNNEMGF' A
#
# COMPACT_ATOMS: atom_id res chain seq x y z
N ALA A 1 1.82 8.47 -7.33
CA ALA A 1 1.12 8.13 -6.07
C ALA A 1 0.92 9.36 -5.20
N TYR A 2 2.00 10.05 -4.80
CA TYR A 2 1.97 11.23 -3.91
C TYR A 2 0.84 12.24 -4.18
N LEU A 3 0.74 12.79 -5.41
CA LEU A 3 -0.26 13.82 -5.73
C LEU A 3 -1.70 13.39 -5.41
N ASN A 4 -2.08 12.15 -5.76
CA ASN A 4 -3.42 11.64 -5.51
C ASN A 4 -3.65 11.29 -4.04
N ALA A 5 -2.59 10.89 -3.33
CA ALA A 5 -2.65 10.59 -1.91
C ALA A 5 -2.99 11.82 -1.06
N LEU A 6 -2.63 13.03 -1.52
CA LEU A 6 -3.01 14.30 -0.86
C LEU A 6 -4.52 14.54 -0.79
N THR A 7 -5.33 13.82 -1.57
CA THR A 7 -6.79 13.92 -1.50
C THR A 7 -7.39 13.21 -0.28
N GLY A 8 -6.59 12.40 0.45
CA GLY A 8 -7.04 11.65 1.62
C GLY A 8 -7.93 10.44 1.33
N ASN A 9 -8.17 10.10 0.05
CA ASN A 9 -9.00 8.95 -0.34
C ASN A 9 -8.23 7.63 -0.49
N GLY A 10 -6.93 7.64 -0.21
CA GLY A 10 -6.03 6.50 -0.44
C GLY A 10 -5.68 6.30 -1.92
N VAL A 11 -4.52 5.68 -2.17
CA VAL A 11 -4.06 5.29 -3.52
C VAL A 11 -3.64 3.83 -3.51
N HIS A 12 -4.24 3.02 -4.38
CA HIS A 12 -3.89 1.61 -4.50
C HIS A 12 -2.90 1.38 -5.65
N ILE A 13 -1.75 0.79 -5.33
CA ILE A 13 -0.72 0.40 -6.29
C ILE A 13 -0.76 -1.12 -6.43
N VAL A 14 -1.26 -1.56 -7.57
CA VAL A 14 -1.36 -2.98 -7.91
C VAL A 14 -0.09 -3.44 -8.59
N THR A 15 0.51 -4.51 -8.08
CA THR A 15 1.65 -5.21 -8.65
C THR A 15 1.26 -6.64 -9.02
N VAL A 16 2.14 -7.34 -9.76
CA VAL A 16 1.86 -8.70 -10.24
C VAL A 16 2.08 -9.79 -9.18
N ASN A 17 2.85 -9.52 -8.13
CA ASN A 17 3.10 -10.48 -7.03
C ASN A 17 3.51 -9.78 -5.73
N ASP A 18 3.38 -10.50 -4.62
CA ASP A 18 3.67 -10.00 -3.27
C ASP A 18 5.13 -9.55 -3.10
N TYR A 19 6.06 -10.20 -3.80
CA TYR A 19 7.47 -9.82 -3.77
C TYR A 19 7.67 -8.39 -4.30
N LEU A 20 7.07 -8.05 -5.44
CA LEU A 20 7.15 -6.71 -6.02
C LEU A 20 6.39 -5.70 -5.19
N ALA A 21 5.19 -6.04 -4.68
CA ALA A 21 4.44 -5.19 -3.77
C ALA A 21 5.29 -4.81 -2.54
N LYS A 22 5.92 -5.81 -1.92
CA LYS A 22 6.78 -5.63 -0.75
C LYS A 22 8.01 -4.78 -1.07
N ARG A 23 8.77 -5.17 -2.10
CA ARG A 23 9.97 -4.44 -2.52
C ARG A 23 9.68 -2.97 -2.82
N ASP A 24 8.61 -2.70 -3.57
CA ASP A 24 8.30 -1.35 -4.03
C ASP A 24 7.73 -0.49 -2.87
N SER A 25 6.93 -1.08 -1.98
CA SER A 25 6.45 -0.40 -0.76
C SER A 25 7.58 -0.07 0.22
N GLU A 26 8.61 -0.92 0.34
CA GLU A 26 9.78 -0.66 1.16
C GLU A 26 10.69 0.39 0.53
N TRP A 27 10.93 0.30 -0.78
CA TRP A 27 11.84 1.20 -1.49
C TRP A 27 11.25 2.60 -1.68
N MET A 28 10.09 2.70 -2.32
CA MET A 28 9.42 3.99 -2.56
C MET A 28 8.74 4.53 -1.30
N GLY A 29 8.36 3.65 -0.37
CA GLY A 29 7.78 4.10 0.90
C GLY A 29 8.73 4.94 1.74
N LYS A 30 10.06 4.84 1.54
CA LYS A 30 11.01 5.77 2.17
C LYS A 30 10.74 7.23 1.76
N VAL A 31 10.48 7.47 0.48
CA VAL A 31 10.19 8.81 -0.05
C VAL A 31 8.81 9.27 0.43
N HIS A 32 7.80 8.42 0.33
CA HIS A 32 6.44 8.77 0.78
C HIS A 32 6.39 9.09 2.28
N ARG A 33 7.03 8.26 3.13
CA ARG A 33 7.13 8.52 4.57
C ARG A 33 7.93 9.76 4.91
N PHE A 34 9.02 10.03 4.17
CA PHE A 34 9.77 11.27 4.33
C PHE A 34 8.92 12.51 4.05
N LEU A 35 7.99 12.43 3.09
CA LEU A 35 7.04 13.49 2.76
C LEU A 35 5.78 13.49 3.64
N GLY A 36 5.75 12.69 4.72
CA GLY A 36 4.66 12.67 5.70
C GLY A 36 3.47 11.76 5.36
N LEU A 37 3.55 10.96 4.29
CA LEU A 37 2.51 9.99 3.95
C LEU A 37 2.75 8.62 4.60
N THR A 38 1.67 7.93 4.92
CA THR A 38 1.67 6.54 5.37
C THR A 38 1.64 5.58 4.19
N VAL A 39 2.27 4.41 4.36
CA VAL A 39 2.34 3.38 3.32
C VAL A 39 1.95 2.02 3.89
N GLY A 40 0.91 1.43 3.32
CA GLY A 40 0.41 0.09 3.63
C GLY A 40 0.87 -0.94 2.59
N LEU A 41 0.90 -2.20 3.01
CA LEU A 41 1.20 -3.35 2.16
C LEU A 41 0.16 -4.45 2.45
N ILE A 42 -0.45 -4.96 1.39
CA ILE A 42 -1.38 -6.08 1.42
C ILE A 42 -0.72 -7.26 0.71
N VAL A 43 -0.52 -8.32 1.46
CA VAL A 43 0.05 -9.60 1.03
C VAL A 43 -0.75 -10.74 1.65
N HIS A 44 -0.45 -11.96 1.24
CA HIS A 44 -1.06 -13.15 1.82
C HIS A 44 -0.85 -13.24 3.35
N ASP A 45 -1.77 -13.91 4.05
CA ASP A 45 -1.75 -14.16 5.50
C ASP A 45 -1.89 -12.95 6.45
N LEU A 46 -2.31 -11.78 5.95
CA LEU A 46 -2.69 -10.67 6.83
C LEU A 46 -4.01 -10.94 7.55
N THR A 47 -4.05 -10.65 8.85
CA THR A 47 -5.30 -10.62 9.61
C THR A 47 -6.24 -9.51 9.12
N SER A 48 -7.53 -9.62 9.41
CA SER A 48 -8.52 -8.59 9.04
C SER A 48 -8.19 -7.21 9.63
N GLU A 49 -7.55 -7.17 10.79
CA GLU A 49 -7.13 -5.93 11.45
C GLU A 49 -5.93 -5.29 10.71
N GLU A 50 -4.91 -6.07 10.41
CA GLU A 50 -3.73 -5.60 9.64
C GLU A 50 -4.13 -5.15 8.24
N ARG A 51 -5.03 -5.89 7.57
CA ARG A 51 -5.57 -5.51 6.26
C ARG A 51 -6.32 -4.18 6.33
N ARG A 52 -7.14 -3.97 7.35
CA ARG A 52 -7.85 -2.70 7.55
C ARG A 52 -6.88 -1.54 7.80
N ALA A 53 -5.83 -1.76 8.59
CA ALA A 53 -4.79 -0.76 8.81
C ALA A 53 -4.01 -0.44 7.51
N ALA A 54 -3.72 -1.45 6.69
CA ALA A 54 -3.05 -1.26 5.39
C ALA A 54 -3.91 -0.46 4.41
N TYR A 55 -5.22 -0.72 4.33
CA TYR A 55 -6.15 0.08 3.51
C TYR A 55 -6.35 1.51 4.02
N ALA A 56 -6.16 1.75 5.32
CA ALA A 56 -6.25 3.09 5.91
C ALA A 56 -5.00 3.96 5.65
N ALA A 57 -3.95 3.41 5.02
CA ALA A 57 -2.78 4.18 4.63
C ALA A 57 -3.06 5.07 3.42
N ASP A 58 -2.31 6.17 3.30
CA ASP A 58 -2.42 7.10 2.16
C ASP A 58 -2.07 6.42 0.83
N ILE A 59 -1.16 5.44 0.87
CA ILE A 59 -0.74 4.64 -0.29
C ILE A 59 -0.67 3.16 0.11
N THR A 60 -1.37 2.30 -0.61
CA THR A 60 -1.46 0.87 -0.32
C THR A 60 -0.92 0.06 -1.49
N TYR A 61 0.11 -0.75 -1.25
CA TYR A 61 0.65 -1.68 -2.24
C TYR A 61 0.00 -3.06 -2.06
N GLY A 62 -0.22 -3.78 -3.15
CA GLY A 62 -0.70 -5.15 -3.09
C GLY A 62 -0.80 -5.77 -4.47
N THR A 63 -1.37 -6.97 -4.55
CA THR A 63 -1.65 -7.64 -5.81
C THR A 63 -3.11 -7.49 -6.20
N ASN A 64 -3.42 -7.74 -7.47
CA ASN A 64 -4.80 -7.68 -7.95
C ASN A 64 -5.71 -8.65 -7.20
N ASN A 65 -5.20 -9.86 -6.92
CA ASN A 65 -5.94 -10.86 -6.16
C ASN A 65 -6.23 -10.36 -4.74
N GLU A 66 -5.22 -9.85 -4.05
CA GLU A 66 -5.38 -9.39 -2.66
C GLU A 66 -6.28 -8.15 -2.53
N MET A 67 -6.44 -7.34 -3.58
CA MET A 67 -7.36 -6.20 -3.56
C MET A 67 -8.77 -6.53 -4.04
N GLY A 68 -8.92 -7.62 -4.80
CA GLY A 68 -10.22 -8.08 -5.30
C GLY A 68 -11.00 -8.94 -4.30
N PHE A 69 -10.35 -9.44 -3.24
CA PHE A 69 -10.90 -10.32 -2.21
C PHE A 69 -10.75 -9.71 -0.80
#